data_AF-A0A2W6SVD4-F1
#
_entry.id   AF-A0A2W6SVD4-F1
#
_cell.length_a   1.000
_cell.length_b   1.000
_cell.length_c   1.000
_cell.angle_alpha   90.00
_cell.angle_beta   90.00
_cell.angle_gamma   90.00
#
_symmetry.space_group_name_H-M   'P 1'
#
loop_
_entity.id
_entity.type
_entity.pdbx_description
1 polymer ?
#
loop_
_entity_poly.entity_id
_entity_poly.type
_entity_poly.pdbx_seq_one_letter_code
_entity_poly.pdbx_strand_id
1 'polypeptide(L)'
;NGYTTDFGGSSAVHGDAIPAYDALKSSLGEAEGLLPEDYGKPEATVPAILKLIDSENPPLRLFLGKVGLRKTERVYAEKLQVWNDWKEVSEAAHG
;
A
#
# COMPACT_ATOMS: atom_id res chain seq x y z
N ASN A 1 -2.54 -3.41 -1.05
CA ASN A 1 -2.41 -4.87 -1.11
C ASN A 1 -3.62 -5.42 -1.84
N GLY A 2 -3.46 -6.49 -2.61
CA GLY A 2 -4.55 -7.27 -3.18
C GLY A 2 -4.40 -8.74 -2.79
N TYR A 3 -5.44 -9.54 -3.02
CA TYR A 3 -5.39 -10.99 -2.81
C TYR A 3 -5.86 -11.74 -4.05
N THR A 4 -5.32 -12.94 -4.26
CA THR A 4 -5.66 -13.84 -5.37
C THR A 4 -7.03 -14.50 -5.15
N THR A 5 -8.07 -13.68 -5.12
CA THR A 5 -9.48 -14.09 -5.10
C THR A 5 -10.05 -14.05 -6.51
N ASP A 6 -11.25 -14.58 -6.69
CA ASP A 6 -12.01 -14.50 -7.95
C ASP A 6 -12.52 -13.09 -8.26
N PHE A 7 -12.46 -12.16 -7.30
CA PHE A 7 -12.95 -10.78 -7.40
C PHE A 7 -12.46 -10.03 -8.65
N GLY A 8 -11.16 -10.14 -8.96
CA GLY A 8 -10.56 -9.48 -10.13
C GLY A 8 -10.64 -10.31 -11.42
N GLY A 9 -11.26 -11.49 -11.37
CA GLY A 9 -11.32 -12.45 -12.47
C GLY A 9 -12.75 -12.92 -12.71
N SER A 10 -13.01 -14.21 -12.47
CA SER A 10 -14.26 -14.87 -12.87
C SER A 10 -15.52 -14.35 -12.17
N SER A 11 -15.41 -13.72 -11.01
CA SER A 11 -16.57 -13.13 -10.32
C SER A 11 -16.75 -11.65 -10.62
N ALA A 12 -15.91 -11.05 -11.48
CA ALA A 12 -16.01 -9.65 -11.83
C ALA A 12 -17.18 -9.41 -12.79
N VAL A 13 -17.96 -8.36 -12.53
CA VAL A 13 -18.94 -7.83 -13.47
C VAL A 13 -18.40 -6.51 -14.01
N HIS A 14 -18.28 -6.41 -15.33
CA HIS A 14 -17.78 -5.23 -16.01
C HIS A 14 -18.92 -4.50 -16.72
N GLY A 15 -18.92 -3.17 -16.60
CA GLY A 15 -19.78 -2.32 -17.43
C GLY A 15 -19.18 -2.10 -18.82
N ASP A 16 -19.95 -1.45 -19.69
CA ASP A 16 -19.50 -1.10 -21.03
C ASP A 16 -18.28 -0.18 -20.97
N ALA A 17 -17.30 -0.46 -21.84
CA ALA A 17 -16.09 0.35 -21.91
C ALA A 17 -16.38 1.73 -22.51
N ILE A 18 -15.82 2.77 -21.89
CA ILE A 18 -15.83 4.13 -22.42
C ILE A 18 -14.41 4.44 -22.93
N PRO A 19 -14.18 4.53 -24.25
CA PRO A 19 -12.84 4.67 -24.83
C PRO A 19 -12.06 5.90 -24.36
N ALA A 20 -12.77 6.98 -24.01
CA ALA A 20 -12.17 8.21 -23.50
C ALA A 20 -11.32 8.01 -22.22
N TYR A 21 -11.54 6.92 -21.46
CA TYR A 21 -10.77 6.61 -20.25
C TYR A 21 -9.62 5.63 -20.46
N ASP A 22 -9.40 5.10 -21.66
CA ASP A 22 -8.42 4.03 -21.88
C ASP A 22 -6.99 4.48 -21.55
N ALA A 23 -6.61 5.69 -21.96
CA ALA A 23 -5.30 6.26 -21.65
C ALA A 23 -5.08 6.43 -20.13
N LEU A 24 -6.11 6.88 -19.41
CA LEU A 24 -6.04 7.04 -17.95
C LEU A 24 -5.96 5.69 -17.24
N LYS A 25 -6.74 4.70 -17.67
CA LYS A 25 -6.68 3.35 -17.09
C LYS A 25 -5.32 2.70 -17.31
N SER A 26 -4.71 2.87 -18.50
CA SER A 26 -3.37 2.36 -18.79
C SER A 26 -2.33 3.02 -17.89
N SER A 27 -2.32 4.35 -17.79
CA SER A 27 -1.33 5.06 -16.98
C SER A 27 -1.45 4.73 -15.48
N LEU A 28 -2.68 4.56 -14.98
CA LEU A 28 -2.90 4.09 -13.61
C LEU A 28 -2.43 2.65 -13.40
N GLY A 29 -2.66 1.77 -14.38
CA GLY A 29 -2.15 0.40 -14.36
C GLY A 29 -0.62 0.34 -14.32
N GLU A 30 0.07 1.22 -15.06
CA GLU A 30 1.52 1.31 -15.05
C GLU A 30 2.08 1.92 -13.76
N ALA A 31 1.43 2.94 -13.21
CA ALA A 31 1.92 3.67 -12.05
C ALA A 31 1.58 3.00 -10.71
N GLU A 32 0.39 2.41 -10.59
CA GLU A 32 -0.16 1.89 -9.33
C GLU A 32 -0.63 0.44 -9.45
N GLY A 33 -0.47 -0.19 -10.61
CA GLY A 33 -0.80 -1.60 -10.80
C GLY A 33 0.04 -2.52 -9.92
N LEU A 34 -0.60 -3.57 -9.41
CA LEU A 34 0.08 -4.62 -8.68
C LEU A 34 0.52 -5.72 -9.64
N LEU A 35 1.76 -6.18 -9.49
CA LEU A 35 2.24 -7.37 -10.20
C LEU A 35 1.59 -8.63 -9.59
N PRO A 36 1.47 -9.74 -10.34
CA PRO A 36 0.90 -10.99 -9.81
C PRO A 36 1.52 -11.43 -8.48
N GLU A 37 2.82 -11.23 -8.29
CA GLU A 37 3.55 -11.55 -7.05
C GLU A 37 3.25 -10.62 -5.86
N ASP A 38 2.67 -9.44 -6.11
CA ASP A 38 2.23 -8.52 -5.06
C ASP A 38 0.88 -8.93 -4.44
N TYR A 39 0.14 -9.83 -5.11
CA TYR A 39 -1.10 -10.39 -4.57
C TYR A 39 -0.81 -11.46 -3.52
N GLY A 40 -1.46 -11.32 -2.36
CA GLY A 40 -1.39 -12.30 -1.28
C GLY A 40 -2.37 -13.46 -1.47
N LYS A 41 -2.11 -14.57 -0.77
CA LYS A 41 -3.11 -15.63 -0.57
C LYS A 41 -4.03 -15.24 0.60
N PRO A 42 -5.36 -15.20 0.43
CA PRO A 42 -6.28 -14.84 1.51
C PRO A 42 -6.05 -15.64 2.79
N GLU A 43 -5.79 -16.93 2.65
CA GLU A 43 -5.62 -17.89 3.75
C GLU A 43 -4.41 -17.56 4.64
N ALA A 44 -3.40 -16.88 4.08
CA ALA A 44 -2.22 -16.47 4.83
C ALA A 44 -2.51 -15.35 5.85
N THR A 45 -3.67 -14.68 5.74
CA THR A 45 -4.07 -13.63 6.68
C THR A 45 -4.43 -14.19 8.05
N VAL A 46 -5.07 -15.37 8.09
CA VAL A 46 -5.54 -16.00 9.33
C VAL A 46 -4.43 -16.19 10.36
N PRO A 47 -3.30 -16.87 10.06
CA PRO A 47 -2.24 -17.07 11.05
C PRO A 47 -1.59 -15.75 11.50
N ALA A 48 -1.53 -14.74 10.64
CA ALA A 48 -0.99 -13.42 11.00
C ALA A 48 -1.88 -12.71 12.04
N ILE A 49 -3.20 -12.79 11.87
CA ILE A 49 -4.17 -12.23 12.82
C ILE A 49 -4.16 -13.01 14.14
N LEU A 50 -4.14 -14.35 14.10
CA LEU A 50 -4.07 -15.16 15.32
C LEU A 50 -2.80 -14.84 16.13
N LYS A 51 -1.65 -14.73 15.45
CA LYS A 51 -0.40 -14.29 16.08
C LYS A 51 -0.52 -12.89 16.72
N LEU A 52 -1.24 -11.96 16.08
CA LEU A 52 -1.45 -10.62 16.64
C LEU A 52 -2.30 -10.69 17.92
N ILE A 53 -3.36 -11.49 17.92
CA ILE A 53 -4.27 -11.66 19.05
C ILE A 53 -3.56 -12.29 20.25
N ASP A 54 -2.72 -13.30 20.00
CA ASP A 54 -1.98 -14.02 21.04
C ASP A 54 -0.75 -13.26 21.57
N SER A 55 -0.44 -12.08 21.01
CA SER A 55 0.72 -11.29 21.40
C SER A 55 0.50 -10.57 22.72
N GLU A 56 1.37 -10.80 23.72
CA GLU A 56 1.32 -10.09 25.01
C GLU A 56 1.42 -8.57 24.86
N ASN A 57 2.21 -8.11 23.89
CA ASN A 57 2.42 -6.69 23.59
C ASN A 57 2.13 -6.43 22.11
N PRO A 58 0.85 -6.38 21.68
CA PRO A 58 0.53 -6.22 20.27
C PRO A 58 0.92 -4.82 19.76
N PRO A 59 1.41 -4.70 18.52
CA PRO A 59 1.66 -3.39 17.94
C PRO A 59 0.35 -2.62 17.75
N LEU A 60 0.41 -1.29 17.86
CA LEU A 60 -0.74 -0.43 17.58
C LEU A 60 -1.16 -0.45 16.10
N ARG A 61 -0.25 -0.84 15.20
CA ARG A 61 -0.46 -0.92 13.76
C ARG A 61 0.28 -2.13 13.19
N LEU A 62 -0.44 -2.96 12.44
CA LEU A 62 0.11 -4.12 11.73
C LEU A 62 -0.19 -3.98 10.23
N PHE A 63 0.82 -4.16 9.40
CA PHE A 63 0.64 -4.28 7.96
C PHE A 63 0.38 -5.73 7.58
N LEU A 64 -0.67 -5.98 6.80
CA LEU A 64 -0.96 -7.28 6.20
C LEU A 64 -0.59 -7.22 4.72
N GLY A 65 0.19 -8.20 4.25
CA GLY A 65 0.71 -8.22 2.87
C GLY A 65 2.02 -7.43 2.69
N LYS A 66 2.55 -7.44 1.46
CA LYS A 66 3.92 -6.98 1.15
C LYS A 66 4.01 -5.53 0.66
N VAL A 67 2.90 -4.88 0.31
CA VAL A 67 2.92 -3.56 -0.36
C VAL A 67 2.91 -2.42 0.66
N GLY A 68 2.10 -2.57 1.71
CA GLY A 68 1.83 -1.50 2.69
C GLY A 68 3.09 -0.94 3.32
N LEU A 69 3.90 -1.80 3.95
CA LEU A 69 5.12 -1.38 4.65
C LEU A 69 6.12 -0.69 3.70
N ARG A 70 6.41 -1.30 2.54
CA ARG A 70 7.32 -0.71 1.53
C ARG A 70 6.87 0.69 1.09
N LYS A 71 5.58 0.88 0.80
CA LYS A 71 5.04 2.20 0.42
C LYS A 71 5.12 3.19 1.57
N THR A 72 4.83 2.76 2.79
CA THR A 72 4.95 3.60 3.99
C THR A 72 6.40 4.02 4.24
N GLU A 73 7.35 3.11 4.18
CA GLU A 73 8.78 3.40 4.33
C GLU A 73 9.24 4.48 3.36
N ARG A 74 8.90 4.33 2.07
CA ARG A 74 9.21 5.34 1.05
C ARG A 74 8.63 6.71 1.39
N VAL A 75 7.32 6.79 1.69
CA VAL A 75 6.65 8.05 1.99
C VAL A 75 7.22 8.72 3.25
N TYR A 76 7.56 7.93 4.27
CA TYR A 76 8.18 8.49 5.48
C TYR A 76 9.60 8.96 5.22
N ALA A 77 10.38 8.25 4.42
CA ALA A 77 11.71 8.70 4.00
C ALA A 77 11.63 10.04 3.25
N GLU A 78 10.67 10.18 2.33
CA GLU A 78 10.42 11.44 1.61
C GLU A 78 10.05 12.58 2.57
N LYS A 79 9.17 12.33 3.54
CA LYS A 79 8.79 13.33 4.55
C LYS A 79 9.96 13.75 5.42
N LEU A 80 10.73 12.78 5.90
CA LEU A 80 11.94 13.03 6.69
C LEU A 80 12.95 13.86 5.90
N GLN A 81 13.13 13.56 4.61
CA GLN A 81 14.02 14.33 3.75
C GLN A 81 13.57 15.81 3.69
N VAL A 82 12.28 16.06 3.43
CA VAL A 82 11.75 17.44 3.41
C VAL A 82 12.00 18.17 4.72
N TRP A 83 11.81 17.52 5.87
CA TRP A 83 12.06 18.13 7.18
C TRP A 83 13.55 18.39 7.41
N ASN A 84 14.43 17.49 6.97
CA ASN A 84 15.87 17.68 7.06
C ASN A 84 16.36 18.82 6.16
N ASP A 85 15.81 18.95 4.95
CA ASP A 85 16.14 20.04 4.01
C ASP A 85 15.78 21.42 4.59
N TRP A 86 14.78 21.48 5.47
CA TRP A 86 14.34 22.70 6.16
C TRP A 86 14.83 22.82 7.60
N LYS A 87 15.77 21.96 8.02
CA LYS A 87 16.25 21.91 9.40
C LYS A 87 16.87 23.23 9.84
N GLU A 88 17.77 23.79 9.04
CA GLU A 88 18.46 25.05 9.38
C GLU A 88 17.47 26.22 9.50
N VAL A 89 16.49 26.31 8.59
CA VAL A 89 15.45 27.34 8.64
C VAL A 89 14.61 27.22 9.91
N SER A 90 14.24 25.98 10.26
CA SER A 90 13.43 25.69 11.45
C SER A 90 14.20 25.96 12.74
N GLU A 91 15.50 25.65 12.77
CA GLU A 91 16.36 25.91 13.93
C GLU A 91 16.66 27.40 14.10
N ALA A 92 16.92 28.13 13.00
CA ALA A 92 17.15 29.57 13.04
C ALA A 92 15.93 30.34 13.57
N ALA A 93 14.72 29.81 13.42
CA ALA A 93 13.51 30.41 13.99
C ALA A 93 13.45 30.38 15.53
N HIS A 94 14.36 29.66 16.21
CA HIS A 94 14.44 29.64 17.66
C HIS A 94 15.18 30.85 18.28
N GLY A 95 15.83 31.69 17.45
CA GLY A 95 16.58 32.86 17.89
C GLY A 95 18.09 32.67 17.86
#